data_AF-A0A7J6UJJ7-F1
#
_entry.id   AF-A0A7J6UJJ7-F1
#
_cell.length_a   1.000
_cell.length_b   1.000
_cell.length_c   1.000
_cell.angle_alpha   90.00
_cell.angle_beta   90.00
_cell.angle_gamma   90.00
#
_symmetry.space_group_name_H-M   'P 1'
#
loop_
_entity.id
_entity.type
_entity.pdbx_description
1 polymer ?
#
loop_
_entity_poly.entity_id
_entity_poly.type
_entity_poly.pdbx_seq_one_letter_code
_entity_poly.pdbx_strand_id
1 'polypeptide(L)'
;MSVPVAPSGSCSSVTSPEVQPPTSTADGQSVSLLLQSEDDTVRLGQQIASVVRPGCTVLLKGNLGAGKTCLARALLRHVMQREALEVPSPSYLISFTYVVEDDYGLLKKGSKVHHLDPYRLASGKVAALFDFDTAFKEDITIIEWPERLGSNVTPPTSSSLVVYFSGVGPQAVGRHVTLSCGDDAEYWSSVLKAWPPKIRTGKPRPVGDQQGTIE
;
A
#
# COMPACT_ATOMS: atom_id res chain seq x y z
N MET A 1 54.24 29.31 -2.44
CA MET A 1 53.55 28.32 -1.59
C MET A 1 52.38 27.80 -2.39
N SER A 2 52.48 26.57 -2.91
CA SER A 2 51.54 25.99 -3.87
C SER A 2 50.56 25.05 -3.15
N VAL A 3 49.26 25.22 -3.39
CA VAL A 3 48.20 24.37 -2.83
C VAL A 3 47.89 23.25 -3.85
N PRO A 4 47.78 21.97 -3.46
CA PRO A 4 47.52 20.89 -4.40
C PRO A 4 46.04 20.82 -4.80
N VAL A 5 45.78 20.59 -6.09
CA VAL A 5 44.46 20.32 -6.67
C VAL A 5 44.15 18.83 -6.52
N ALA A 6 42.99 18.50 -5.97
CA ALA A 6 42.52 17.12 -5.80
C ALA A 6 42.06 16.50 -7.15
N PRO A 7 42.24 15.18 -7.36
CA PRO A 7 41.84 14.54 -8.61
C PRO A 7 40.33 14.34 -8.69
N SER A 8 39.79 14.57 -9.88
CA SER A 8 38.40 14.30 -10.28
C SER A 8 38.12 12.79 -10.27
N GLY A 9 37.39 12.32 -9.27
CA GLY A 9 36.87 10.95 -9.21
C GLY A 9 35.76 10.75 -10.24
N SER A 10 35.92 9.72 -11.08
CA SER A 10 34.95 9.33 -12.11
C SER A 10 33.62 8.91 -11.51
N CYS A 11 32.53 9.39 -12.09
CA CYS A 11 31.17 8.95 -11.82
C CYS A 11 31.00 7.48 -12.25
N SER A 12 31.04 6.55 -11.30
CA SER A 12 30.64 5.17 -11.51
C SER A 12 29.11 5.09 -11.53
N SER A 13 28.57 4.57 -12.63
CA SER A 13 27.15 4.31 -12.85
C SER A 13 26.56 3.48 -11.72
N VAL A 14 25.69 4.10 -10.91
CA VAL A 14 24.86 3.39 -9.94
C VAL A 14 23.78 2.66 -10.72
N THR A 15 23.96 1.35 -10.89
CA THR A 15 22.92 0.44 -11.36
C THR A 15 21.73 0.47 -10.40
N SER A 16 20.52 0.63 -10.96
CA SER A 16 19.25 0.57 -10.23
C SER A 16 19.20 -0.63 -9.27
N PRO A 17 18.73 -0.47 -8.02
CA PRO A 17 18.55 -1.61 -7.13
C PRO A 17 17.39 -2.46 -7.65
N GLU A 18 17.73 -3.64 -8.14
CA GLU A 18 16.78 -4.68 -8.53
C GLU A 18 16.21 -5.31 -7.25
N VAL A 19 14.90 -5.20 -7.07
CA VAL A 19 14.18 -5.90 -6.00
C VAL A 19 14.43 -7.39 -6.18
N GLN A 20 15.03 -8.04 -5.18
CA GLN A 20 15.28 -9.48 -5.24
C GLN A 20 13.96 -10.22 -5.54
N PRO A 21 13.97 -11.21 -6.44
CA PRO A 21 12.76 -11.86 -6.89
C PRO A 21 12.02 -12.49 -5.71
N PRO A 22 10.68 -12.41 -5.70
CA PRO A 22 9.87 -12.96 -4.63
C PRO A 22 10.15 -14.46 -4.42
N THR A 23 10.36 -14.87 -3.17
CA THR A 23 10.27 -16.28 -2.81
C THR A 23 8.80 -16.64 -2.62
N SER A 24 8.24 -17.32 -3.63
CA SER A 24 6.89 -17.91 -3.59
C SER A 24 6.89 -19.17 -2.71
N THR A 25 5.91 -19.31 -1.82
CA THR A 25 5.63 -20.61 -1.17
C THR A 25 4.82 -21.50 -2.11
N ALA A 26 5.02 -22.82 -1.98
CA ALA A 26 4.48 -23.84 -2.90
C ALA A 26 2.95 -23.77 -3.14
N ASP A 27 2.18 -23.18 -2.23
CA ASP A 27 0.72 -23.10 -2.33
C ASP A 27 0.22 -21.88 -3.13
N GLY A 28 1.11 -20.95 -3.50
CA GLY A 28 0.76 -19.75 -4.29
C GLY A 28 -0.20 -18.79 -3.57
N GLN A 29 -0.27 -18.89 -2.25
CA GLN A 29 -1.08 -18.01 -1.38
C GLN A 29 -0.24 -16.99 -0.62
N SER A 30 1.08 -17.03 -0.76
CA SER A 30 1.94 -15.98 -0.21
C SER A 30 3.21 -15.74 -1.01
N VAL A 31 3.68 -14.50 -0.93
CA VAL A 31 4.89 -14.00 -1.59
C VAL A 31 5.70 -13.19 -0.59
N SER A 32 6.99 -13.49 -0.46
CA SER A 32 7.91 -12.74 0.41
C SER A 32 8.85 -11.85 -0.39
N LEU A 33 9.04 -10.62 0.09
CA LEU A 33 9.83 -9.56 -0.52
C LEU A 33 10.82 -8.98 0.49
N LEU A 34 11.96 -8.51 -0.02
CA LEU A 34 12.87 -7.63 0.72
C LEU A 34 12.76 -6.22 0.11
N LEU A 35 12.25 -5.28 0.91
CA LEU A 35 12.21 -3.87 0.55
C LEU A 35 13.49 -3.21 1.09
N GLN A 36 14.42 -2.84 0.22
CA GLN A 36 15.71 -2.29 0.66
C GLN A 36 15.59 -0.82 1.06
N SER A 37 14.59 -0.13 0.52
CA SER A 37 14.42 1.31 0.66
C SER A 37 12.95 1.72 0.84
N GLU A 38 12.75 3.00 1.14
CA GLU A 38 11.41 3.59 1.12
C GLU A 38 10.82 3.58 -0.30
N ASP A 39 11.63 3.79 -1.34
CA ASP A 39 11.20 3.70 -2.73
C ASP A 39 10.64 2.31 -3.10
N ASP A 40 11.20 1.23 -2.52
CA ASP A 40 10.65 -0.11 -2.73
C ASP A 40 9.28 -0.27 -2.05
N THR A 41 9.06 0.40 -0.91
CA THR A 41 7.74 0.46 -0.27
C THR A 41 6.75 1.24 -1.14
N VAL A 42 7.21 2.31 -1.79
CA VAL A 42 6.40 3.07 -2.74
C VAL A 42 6.00 2.21 -3.94
N ARG A 43 6.97 1.51 -4.56
CA ARG A 43 6.72 0.59 -5.68
C ARG A 43 5.76 -0.53 -5.29
N LEU A 44 5.92 -1.12 -4.10
CA LEU A 44 4.99 -2.12 -3.58
C LEU A 44 3.57 -1.53 -3.45
N GLY A 45 3.43 -0.33 -2.91
CA GLY A 45 2.15 0.37 -2.82
C GLY A 45 1.49 0.58 -4.19
N GLN A 46 2.27 0.99 -5.20
CA GLN A 46 1.80 1.15 -6.59
C GLN A 46 1.36 -0.19 -7.20
N GLN A 47 2.12 -1.26 -6.98
CA GLN A 47 1.79 -2.60 -7.47
C GLN A 47 0.46 -3.10 -6.87
N ILE A 48 0.27 -2.96 -5.55
CA ILE A 48 -1.00 -3.30 -4.88
C ILE A 48 -2.12 -2.40 -5.42
N ALA A 49 -1.90 -1.09 -5.51
CA ALA A 49 -2.87 -0.13 -6.01
C ALA A 49 -3.34 -0.44 -7.45
N SER A 50 -2.48 -1.03 -8.29
CA SER A 50 -2.82 -1.39 -9.66
C SER A 50 -3.79 -2.58 -9.80
N VAL A 51 -4.00 -3.33 -8.70
CA VAL A 51 -4.84 -4.53 -8.68
C VAL A 51 -5.99 -4.46 -7.67
N VAL A 52 -6.00 -3.52 -6.72
CA VAL A 52 -7.17 -3.36 -5.83
C VAL A 52 -8.43 -2.98 -6.60
N ARG A 53 -9.57 -3.47 -6.11
CA ARG A 53 -10.90 -3.21 -6.66
C ARG A 53 -11.89 -2.92 -5.51
N PRO A 54 -13.05 -2.30 -5.81
CA PRO A 54 -14.15 -2.21 -4.85
C PRO A 54 -14.41 -3.55 -4.11
N GLY A 55 -14.60 -3.49 -2.79
CA GLY A 55 -14.76 -4.66 -1.91
C GLY A 55 -13.44 -5.34 -1.48
N CYS A 56 -12.28 -4.88 -1.94
CA CYS A 56 -10.99 -5.37 -1.45
C CYS A 56 -10.62 -4.76 -0.11
N THR A 57 -10.07 -5.60 0.77
CA THR A 57 -9.49 -5.16 2.04
C THR A 57 -7.98 -5.44 2.07
N VAL A 58 -7.17 -4.45 2.43
CA VAL A 58 -5.72 -4.58 2.60
C VAL A 58 -5.39 -4.44 4.09
N LEU A 59 -4.91 -5.52 4.69
CA LEU A 59 -4.64 -5.63 6.12
C LEU A 59 -3.14 -5.49 6.37
N LEU A 60 -2.74 -4.41 7.01
CA LEU A 60 -1.35 -4.06 7.26
C LEU A 60 -0.94 -4.45 8.68
N LYS A 61 -0.08 -5.47 8.78
CA LYS A 61 0.40 -6.03 10.04
C LYS A 61 1.89 -5.78 10.22
N GLY A 62 2.33 -5.67 11.47
CA GLY A 62 3.74 -5.54 11.81
C GLY A 62 3.97 -4.58 12.95
N ASN A 63 5.19 -4.57 13.47
CA ASN A 63 5.56 -3.79 14.66
C ASN A 63 5.41 -2.26 14.45
N LEU A 64 5.50 -1.51 15.54
CA LEU A 64 5.54 -0.06 15.49
C LEU A 64 6.77 0.39 14.67
N GLY A 65 6.59 1.38 13.77
CA GLY A 65 7.66 1.83 12.88
C GLY A 65 8.02 0.87 11.73
N ALA A 66 7.26 -0.21 11.53
CA ALA A 66 7.58 -1.19 10.49
C ALA A 66 7.39 -0.67 9.04
N GLY A 67 6.63 0.42 8.85
CA GLY A 67 6.37 1.01 7.53
C GLY A 67 4.94 0.91 7.02
N LYS A 68 4.00 0.43 7.85
CA LYS A 68 2.57 0.27 7.51
C LYS A 68 1.97 1.55 6.90
N THR A 69 2.06 2.69 7.59
CA THR A 69 1.55 3.96 7.07
C THR A 69 2.27 4.44 5.80
N CYS A 70 3.56 4.14 5.64
CA CYS A 70 4.28 4.46 4.40
C CYS A 70 3.68 3.69 3.21
N LEU A 71 3.41 2.40 3.38
CA LEU A 71 2.74 1.60 2.37
C LEU A 71 1.30 2.06 2.11
N ALA A 72 0.52 2.34 3.15
CA ALA A 72 -0.85 2.87 3.01
C ALA A 72 -0.87 4.16 2.19
N ARG A 73 0.06 5.09 2.47
CA ARG A 73 0.24 6.34 1.73
C ARG A 73 0.59 6.12 0.27
N ALA A 74 1.57 5.27 -0.01
CA ALA A 74 1.97 4.96 -1.39
C ALA A 74 0.81 4.36 -2.19
N LEU A 75 0.06 3.43 -1.58
CA LEU A 75 -1.11 2.83 -2.17
C LEU A 75 -2.18 3.89 -2.46
N LEU A 76 -2.55 4.70 -1.46
CA LEU A 76 -3.59 5.73 -1.59
C LEU A 76 -3.26 6.79 -2.64
N ARG A 77 -2.02 7.29 -2.66
CA ARG A 77 -1.58 8.26 -3.68
C ARG A 77 -1.74 7.71 -5.09
N HIS A 78 -1.41 6.43 -5.29
CA HIS A 78 -1.55 5.81 -6.60
C HIS A 78 -3.02 5.53 -6.95
N VAL A 79 -3.82 5.01 -6.01
CA VAL A 79 -5.25 4.78 -6.20
C VAL A 79 -6.00 6.09 -6.51
N MET A 80 -5.62 7.17 -5.84
CA MET A 80 -6.22 8.49 -6.04
C MET A 80 -5.61 9.28 -7.21
N GLN A 81 -4.57 8.74 -7.88
CA GLN A 81 -3.77 9.44 -8.89
C GLN A 81 -3.28 10.83 -8.46
N ARG A 82 -2.92 10.96 -7.19
CA ARG A 82 -2.50 12.24 -6.58
C ARG A 82 -1.22 12.01 -5.80
N GLU A 83 -0.07 12.19 -6.46
CA GLU A 83 1.24 11.99 -5.83
C GLU A 83 1.47 12.95 -4.66
N ALA A 84 0.92 14.16 -4.73
CA ALA A 84 0.98 15.16 -3.67
C ALA A 84 -0.11 14.99 -2.60
N LEU A 85 -0.96 13.95 -2.67
CA LEU A 85 -2.00 13.72 -1.66
C LEU A 85 -1.36 13.54 -0.28
N GLU A 86 -1.85 14.31 0.68
CA GLU A 86 -1.49 14.13 2.07
C GLU A 86 -2.23 12.90 2.61
N VAL A 87 -1.46 11.95 3.15
CA VAL A 87 -1.99 10.74 3.80
C VAL A 87 -1.29 10.62 5.15
N PRO A 88 -1.77 11.35 6.17
CA PRO A 88 -1.25 11.22 7.52
C PRO A 88 -1.67 9.87 8.11
N SER A 89 -1.00 9.43 9.18
CA SER A 89 -1.47 8.27 9.93
C SER A 89 -2.78 8.61 10.65
N PRO A 90 -3.86 7.82 10.49
CA PRO A 90 -5.11 8.06 11.19
C PRO A 90 -5.07 7.61 12.65
N SER A 91 -3.92 7.30 13.28
CA SER A 91 -3.92 6.72 14.64
C SER A 91 -4.75 7.49 15.69
N TYR A 92 -4.89 8.82 15.57
CA TYR A 92 -5.72 9.65 16.46
C TYR A 92 -7.16 9.85 15.97
N LEU A 93 -7.35 10.00 14.66
CA LEU A 93 -8.68 10.19 14.06
C LEU A 93 -9.39 8.86 13.76
N ILE A 94 -8.68 7.75 13.94
CA ILE A 94 -9.06 6.36 13.71
C ILE A 94 -9.29 6.02 12.24
N SER A 95 -9.89 6.90 11.45
CA SER A 95 -10.11 6.68 10.03
C SER A 95 -10.07 7.97 9.20
N PHE A 96 -9.65 7.82 7.95
CA PHE A 96 -9.89 8.79 6.87
C PHE A 96 -10.61 8.11 5.71
N THR A 97 -11.47 8.86 5.04
CA THR A 97 -12.15 8.43 3.81
C THR A 97 -11.78 9.36 2.68
N TYR A 98 -11.34 8.78 1.58
CA TYR A 98 -10.95 9.47 0.36
C TYR A 98 -11.94 9.09 -0.75
N VAL A 99 -12.35 10.07 -1.55
CA VAL A 99 -13.31 9.87 -2.64
C VAL A 99 -12.59 10.05 -3.96
N VAL A 100 -12.75 9.09 -4.85
CA VAL A 100 -12.20 9.15 -6.21
C VAL A 100 -12.94 10.23 -7.00
N GLU A 101 -12.20 11.20 -7.54
CA GLU A 101 -12.77 12.37 -8.21
C GLU A 101 -13.08 12.12 -9.70
N ASP A 102 -12.39 11.17 -10.33
CA ASP A 102 -12.49 10.81 -11.74
C ASP A 102 -12.38 9.30 -11.97
N ASP A 103 -12.96 8.81 -13.07
CA ASP A 103 -12.85 7.41 -13.48
C ASP A 103 -11.40 7.01 -13.79
N TYR A 104 -10.91 5.94 -13.16
CA TYR A 104 -9.58 5.39 -13.41
C TYR A 104 -9.45 3.90 -13.14
N GLY A 105 -8.95 3.17 -14.14
CA GLY A 105 -8.75 1.73 -14.02
C GLY A 105 -10.04 1.00 -13.65
N LEU A 106 -10.06 0.40 -12.46
CA LEU A 106 -11.21 -0.33 -11.90
C LEU A 106 -12.11 0.55 -11.01
N LEU A 107 -11.74 1.81 -10.78
CA LEU A 107 -12.45 2.72 -9.89
C LEU A 107 -13.25 3.76 -10.67
N LYS A 108 -14.41 4.08 -10.13
CA LYS A 108 -15.34 5.06 -10.69
C LYS A 108 -15.34 6.32 -9.85
N LYS A 109 -15.68 7.44 -10.48
CA LYS A 109 -15.96 8.67 -9.73
C LYS A 109 -16.96 8.37 -8.62
N GLY A 110 -16.62 8.74 -7.39
CA GLY A 110 -17.41 8.47 -6.19
C GLY A 110 -17.05 7.19 -5.44
N SER A 111 -16.22 6.30 -6.00
CA SER A 111 -15.67 5.17 -5.23
C SER A 111 -14.90 5.68 -4.01
N LYS A 112 -15.02 5.00 -2.87
CA LYS A 112 -14.33 5.40 -1.65
C LYS A 112 -13.16 4.47 -1.35
N VAL A 113 -12.17 5.05 -0.69
CA VAL A 113 -11.07 4.32 -0.09
C VAL A 113 -10.93 4.76 1.35
N HIS A 114 -10.92 3.80 2.27
CA HIS A 114 -10.82 4.05 3.69
C HIS A 114 -9.44 3.66 4.21
N HIS A 115 -8.85 4.52 5.02
CA HIS A 115 -7.62 4.23 5.76
C HIS A 115 -7.94 4.23 7.25
N LEU A 116 -7.86 3.07 7.88
CA LEU A 116 -8.15 2.89 9.29
C LEU A 116 -6.88 2.54 10.07
N ASP A 117 -6.75 3.12 11.25
CA ASP A 117 -5.74 2.77 12.24
C ASP A 117 -6.38 2.75 13.65
N PRO A 118 -6.95 1.60 14.06
CA PRO A 118 -7.50 1.39 15.41
C PRO A 118 -6.44 1.18 16.51
N TYR A 119 -5.14 1.39 16.27
CA TYR A 119 -4.07 1.08 17.24
C TYR A 119 -4.30 1.65 18.64
N ARG A 120 -4.84 2.87 18.73
CA ARG A 120 -5.09 3.57 20.01
C ARG A 120 -6.38 3.16 20.71
N LEU A 121 -7.24 2.40 20.03
CA LEU A 121 -8.48 1.92 20.61
C LEU A 121 -8.27 0.61 21.37
N ALA A 122 -9.10 0.41 22.39
CA ALA A 122 -9.31 -0.92 22.94
C ALA A 122 -9.90 -1.81 21.84
N SER A 123 -9.50 -3.09 21.83
CA SER A 123 -9.92 -4.04 20.81
C SER A 123 -11.44 -4.09 20.69
N GLY A 124 -11.96 -4.10 19.45
CA GLY A 124 -13.41 -4.14 19.18
C GLY A 124 -14.12 -2.79 19.17
N LYS A 125 -13.52 -1.72 19.70
CA LYS A 125 -14.21 -0.42 19.83
C LYS A 125 -14.43 0.29 18.49
N VAL A 126 -13.61 0.01 17.48
CA VAL A 126 -13.73 0.64 16.16
C VAL A 126 -15.03 0.24 15.44
N ALA A 127 -15.62 -0.90 15.77
CA ALA A 127 -16.85 -1.40 15.16
C ALA A 127 -18.04 -0.44 15.26
N ALA A 128 -18.10 0.36 16.33
CA ALA A 128 -19.17 1.33 16.55
C ALA A 128 -18.92 2.68 15.85
N LEU A 129 -17.73 2.87 15.27
CA LEU A 129 -17.29 4.14 14.69
C LEU A 129 -17.27 4.12 13.16
N PHE A 130 -17.47 2.96 12.55
CA PHE A 130 -17.26 2.77 11.13
C PHE A 130 -18.19 1.70 10.57
N ASP A 131 -18.77 1.97 9.40
CA ASP A 131 -19.66 1.03 8.70
C ASP A 131 -18.84 0.00 7.92
N PHE A 132 -18.40 -1.04 8.63
CA PHE A 132 -17.63 -2.13 8.03
C PHE A 132 -18.44 -2.98 7.04
N ASP A 133 -19.75 -3.10 7.24
CA ASP A 133 -20.60 -3.93 6.39
C ASP A 133 -20.68 -3.37 4.96
N THR A 134 -20.87 -2.06 4.84
CA THR A 134 -20.82 -1.39 3.53
C THR A 134 -19.41 -1.36 2.99
N ALA A 135 -18.43 -0.94 3.81
CA ALA A 135 -17.06 -0.75 3.36
C ALA A 135 -16.42 -2.04 2.80
N PHE A 136 -16.67 -3.20 3.43
CA PHE A 136 -16.15 -4.48 2.95
C PHE A 136 -16.83 -5.00 1.68
N LYS A 137 -18.03 -4.54 1.37
CA LYS A 137 -18.77 -4.95 0.16
C LYS A 137 -18.50 -4.03 -1.02
N GLU A 138 -18.40 -2.72 -0.77
CA GLU A 138 -18.48 -1.70 -1.82
C GLU A 138 -17.19 -0.90 -2.00
N ASP A 139 -16.37 -0.75 -0.96
CA ASP A 139 -15.25 0.18 -0.95
C ASP A 139 -13.90 -0.53 -0.88
N ILE A 140 -12.81 0.20 -1.11
CA ILE A 140 -11.46 -0.31 -0.79
C ILE A 140 -11.17 0.07 0.65
N THR A 141 -10.75 -0.90 1.47
CA THR A 141 -10.45 -0.65 2.87
C THR A 141 -9.00 -1.01 3.18
N ILE A 142 -8.24 -0.08 3.73
CA ILE A 142 -6.85 -0.27 4.18
C ILE A 142 -6.86 -0.18 5.71
N ILE A 143 -6.47 -1.25 6.39
CA ILE A 143 -6.53 -1.34 7.86
C ILE A 143 -5.14 -1.61 8.40
N GLU A 144 -4.59 -0.66 9.14
CA GLU A 144 -3.43 -0.90 10.00
C GLU A 144 -3.87 -1.62 11.28
N TRP A 145 -3.01 -2.48 11.83
CA TRP A 145 -3.28 -3.19 13.09
C TRP A 145 -4.63 -3.91 13.11
N PRO A 146 -4.94 -4.77 12.11
CA PRO A 146 -6.22 -5.46 12.01
C PRO A 146 -6.57 -6.31 13.25
N GLU A 147 -5.58 -6.74 14.03
CA GLU A 147 -5.77 -7.41 15.33
C GLU A 147 -6.53 -6.56 16.37
N ARG A 148 -6.63 -5.24 16.18
CA ARG A 148 -7.39 -4.33 17.06
C ARG A 148 -8.87 -4.23 16.68
N LEU A 149 -9.28 -4.80 15.55
CA LEU A 149 -10.68 -4.81 15.12
C LEU A 149 -11.61 -5.54 16.10
N GLY A 150 -11.09 -6.48 16.88
CA GLY A 150 -11.86 -7.31 17.82
C GLY A 150 -12.66 -8.42 17.13
N SER A 151 -13.38 -9.23 17.90
CA SER A 151 -14.16 -10.37 17.38
C SER A 151 -15.48 -9.97 16.71
N ASN A 152 -15.89 -8.71 16.86
CA ASN A 152 -17.11 -8.15 16.31
C ASN A 152 -16.95 -7.59 14.88
N VAL A 153 -15.71 -7.49 14.38
CA VAL A 153 -15.43 -7.07 13.00
C VAL A 153 -14.46 -8.06 12.40
N THR A 154 -14.95 -8.83 11.43
CA THR A 154 -14.16 -9.83 10.71
C THR A 154 -13.99 -9.38 9.26
N PRO A 155 -12.77 -8.97 8.85
CA PRO A 155 -12.50 -8.74 7.44
C PRO A 155 -12.79 -10.01 6.60
N PRO A 156 -13.42 -9.88 5.43
CA PRO A 156 -13.75 -11.01 4.57
C PRO A 156 -12.46 -11.66 4.05
N THR A 157 -12.22 -12.93 4.40
CA THR A 157 -11.03 -13.69 3.98
C THR A 157 -10.90 -13.75 2.45
N SER A 158 -12.01 -13.97 1.75
CA SER A 158 -12.09 -14.09 0.29
C SER A 158 -11.70 -12.82 -0.50
N SER A 159 -11.75 -11.64 0.12
CA SER A 159 -11.36 -10.37 -0.53
C SER A 159 -10.25 -9.61 0.19
N SER A 160 -9.61 -10.23 1.19
CA SER A 160 -8.52 -9.63 1.96
C SER A 160 -7.13 -10.03 1.45
N LEU A 161 -6.26 -9.03 1.29
CA LEU A 161 -4.82 -9.18 1.20
C LEU A 161 -4.19 -8.81 2.54
N VAL A 162 -3.39 -9.71 3.10
CA VAL A 162 -2.57 -9.44 4.29
C VAL A 162 -1.17 -9.03 3.84
N VAL A 163 -0.68 -7.90 4.35
CA VAL A 163 0.70 -7.47 4.18
C VAL A 163 1.35 -7.42 5.56
N TYR A 164 2.25 -8.37 5.82
CA TYR A 164 2.94 -8.48 7.09
C TYR A 164 4.39 -8.02 6.99
N PHE A 165 4.72 -6.95 7.71
CA PHE A 165 6.09 -6.49 7.90
C PHE A 165 6.74 -7.30 9.03
N SER A 166 7.54 -8.30 8.66
CA SER A 166 8.06 -9.32 9.59
C SER A 166 9.36 -8.94 10.29
N GLY A 167 10.06 -7.91 9.82
CA GLY A 167 11.29 -7.44 10.47
C GLY A 167 12.20 -6.63 9.55
N VAL A 168 13.41 -6.38 10.03
CA VAL A 168 14.49 -5.76 9.25
C VAL A 168 15.19 -6.81 8.38
N GLY A 169 15.67 -6.39 7.22
CA GLY A 169 16.43 -7.25 6.33
C GLY A 169 17.84 -7.57 6.86
N PRO A 170 18.66 -8.29 6.07
CA PRO A 170 20.05 -8.60 6.43
C PRO A 170 20.82 -7.35 6.84
N GLN A 171 21.70 -7.49 7.84
CA GLN A 171 22.50 -6.36 8.38
C GLN A 171 21.66 -5.21 8.96
N ALA A 172 20.39 -5.48 9.33
CA ALA A 172 19.43 -4.49 9.84
C ALA A 172 19.04 -3.39 8.83
N VAL A 173 19.20 -3.65 7.54
CA VAL A 173 18.83 -2.75 6.44
C VAL A 173 17.56 -3.26 5.75
N GLY A 174 16.67 -2.35 5.35
CA GLY A 174 15.43 -2.69 4.66
C GLY A 174 14.38 -3.36 5.55
N ARG A 175 13.34 -3.93 4.92
CA ARG A 175 12.20 -4.59 5.56
C ARG A 175 11.84 -5.88 4.84
N HIS A 176 11.65 -6.96 5.60
CA HIS A 176 10.99 -8.15 5.08
C HIS A 176 9.48 -7.97 5.13
N VAL A 177 8.84 -8.23 4.00
CA VAL A 177 7.39 -8.15 3.86
C VAL A 177 6.86 -9.42 3.24
N THR A 178 5.82 -9.98 3.84
CA THR A 178 5.08 -11.12 3.28
C THR A 178 3.68 -10.67 2.91
N LEU A 179 3.30 -10.88 1.66
CA LEU A 179 1.94 -10.73 1.16
C LEU A 179 1.28 -12.09 1.20
N SER A 180 0.07 -12.20 1.75
CA SER A 180 -0.69 -13.45 1.77
C SER A 180 -2.19 -13.24 1.69
N CYS A 181 -2.94 -14.28 1.36
CA CYS A 181 -4.40 -14.27 1.35
C CYS A 181 -4.98 -15.56 1.97
N GLY A 182 -6.29 -15.58 2.22
CA GLY A 182 -7.00 -16.78 2.69
C GLY A 182 -7.17 -17.83 1.58
N ASP A 183 -7.53 -19.05 1.99
CA ASP A 183 -7.76 -20.18 1.07
C ASP A 183 -8.92 -19.93 0.09
N ASP A 184 -9.94 -19.21 0.54
CA ASP A 184 -11.13 -18.84 -0.21
C ASP A 184 -10.95 -17.57 -1.06
N ALA A 185 -9.75 -16.98 -1.07
CA ALA A 185 -9.44 -15.74 -1.78
C ALA A 185 -8.90 -15.98 -3.19
N GLU A 186 -9.70 -16.60 -4.05
CA GLU A 186 -9.31 -16.99 -5.42
C GLU A 186 -8.66 -15.85 -6.21
N TYR A 187 -9.24 -14.65 -6.11
CA TYR A 187 -8.73 -13.44 -6.76
C TYR A 187 -7.31 -13.11 -6.31
N TRP A 188 -7.09 -13.03 -4.99
CA TRP A 188 -5.78 -12.70 -4.44
C TRP A 188 -4.76 -13.82 -4.66
N SER A 189 -5.17 -15.08 -4.58
CA SER A 189 -4.30 -16.21 -4.93
C SER A 189 -3.82 -16.10 -6.37
N SER A 190 -4.70 -15.75 -7.32
CA SER A 190 -4.31 -15.51 -8.71
C SER A 190 -3.33 -14.35 -8.85
N VAL A 191 -3.57 -13.24 -8.15
CA VAL A 191 -2.66 -12.07 -8.13
C VAL A 191 -1.29 -12.43 -7.55
N LEU A 192 -1.24 -13.16 -6.44
CA LEU A 192 0.00 -13.55 -5.77
C LEU A 192 0.81 -14.57 -6.58
N LYS A 193 0.15 -15.52 -7.27
CA LYS A 193 0.83 -16.44 -8.20
C LYS A 193 1.47 -15.71 -9.38
N ALA A 194 0.93 -14.56 -9.77
CA ALA A 194 1.44 -13.72 -10.85
C ALA A 194 2.33 -12.57 -10.38
N TRP A 195 2.81 -12.59 -9.12
CA TRP A 195 3.55 -11.46 -8.54
C TRP A 195 4.96 -11.29 -9.14
N PRO A 196 5.41 -10.06 -9.46
CA PRO A 196 4.68 -8.80 -9.36
C PRO A 196 3.60 -8.67 -10.46
N PRO A 197 2.41 -8.14 -10.12
CA PRO A 197 1.34 -8.01 -11.08
C PRO A 197 1.75 -7.07 -12.21
N LYS A 198 1.33 -7.39 -13.44
CA LYS A 198 1.52 -6.49 -14.57
C LYS A 198 0.72 -5.21 -14.30
N ILE A 199 1.41 -4.08 -14.20
CA ILE A 199 0.79 -2.76 -14.07
C ILE A 199 -0.10 -2.54 -15.29
N ARG A 200 -1.41 -2.47 -15.09
CA ARG A 200 -2.35 -2.04 -16.13
C ARG A 200 -2.14 -0.54 -16.33
N THR A 201 -1.34 -0.17 -17.33
CA THR A 201 -1.19 1.22 -17.74
C THR A 201 -2.49 1.70 -18.39
N GLY A 202 -3.42 2.20 -17.58
CA GLY A 202 -4.42 3.15 -18.05
C GLY A 202 -3.68 4.44 -18.40
N LYS A 203 -3.87 4.96 -19.61
CA LYS A 203 -3.19 6.18 -20.08
C LYS A 203 -3.48 7.32 -19.07
N PRO A 204 -2.47 7.88 -18.37
CA PRO A 204 -2.71 9.07 -17.56
C PRO A 204 -3.20 10.17 -18.49
N ARG A 205 -4.36 10.78 -18.17
CA ARG A 205 -4.78 11.99 -18.89
C ARG A 205 -3.74 13.08 -18.60
N PRO A 206 -3.33 13.89 -19.59
CA PRO A 206 -2.50 15.04 -19.31
C PRO A 206 -3.20 15.90 -18.27
N VAL A 207 -2.46 16.24 -17.20
CA VAL A 207 -2.88 17.25 -16.23
C VAL A 207 -3.12 18.52 -17.04
N GLY A 208 -4.39 18.92 -17.15
CA GLY A 208 -4.75 20.14 -17.86
C GLY A 208 -4.08 21.32 -17.17
N ASP A 209 -3.29 22.08 -17.91
CA ASP A 209 -2.76 23.36 -17.48
C ASP A 209 -3.93 24.24 -17.04
N GLN A 210 -4.12 24.38 -15.74
CA GLN A 210 -4.92 25.48 -15.20
C GLN A 210 -4.06 26.75 -15.28
N GLN A 211 -4.01 27.35 -16.48
CA GLN A 211 -3.69 28.77 -16.59
C GLN A 211 -4.89 29.54 -16.04
N GLY A 212 -4.74 29.99 -14.80
CA GLY A 212 -5.65 30.97 -14.21
C GLY A 212 -5.54 32.29 -14.96
N THR A 213 -6.58 32.64 -15.70
CA THR A 213 -6.86 34.03 -16.07
C THR A 213 -7.47 34.70 -14.85
N ILE A 214 -6.72 35.61 -14.24
CA ILE A 214 -7.25 36.56 -13.26
C ILE A 214 -7.83 37.71 -14.09
N GLU A 215 -9.15 37.88 -14.07
CA GLU A 215 -9.81 39.16 -14.40
C GLU A 215 -9.94 40.01 -13.14
#